data_AF-A0A8J4C396-F1
#
_entry.id   AF-A0A8J4C396-F1
#
_cell.length_a   1.000
_cell.length_b   1.000
_cell.length_c   1.000
_cell.angle_alpha   90.00
_cell.angle_beta   90.00
_cell.angle_gamma   90.00
#
_symmetry.space_group_name_H-M   'P 1'
#
loop_
_entity.id
_entity.type
_entity.pdbx_description
1 polymer ?
#
loop_
_entity_poly.entity_id
_entity_poly.type
_entity_poly.pdbx_seq_one_letter_code
_entity_poly.pdbx_strand_id
1 'polypeptide(L)'
;MPPHTPIPLIKVDVKKAPWEQNQKLHNRWHPDIPPVAEAKAGDLFRVETIDWTGGQIKDDDSAEDVKHVDLSRCHYLSGPIRIVDENGTPARPGDLLAVELCNLGPLPGDEWGYTGTFDRDNGGGFLTDHFPEATKAIWYFDGIYASSRHIPGVRFAGLIHPGLIGTAPSHELLKIWNDRERALVEGGEGSTTLGGVLHTRPLALLPEPKGALLGGMQTDTPDWARVAGEAARTIPGRENGGNCDIKNLSRGCKVYFPVFVEGANLSMGDMHFSQGDGEVSFCGAIEMSGFLELKYVLILICAAMLACKAGCGILSSFDTPRTDFPE
;
A
#
# COMPACT_ATOMS: atom_id res chain seq x y z
N MET A 1 -12.11 -22.45 -23.41
CA MET A 1 -11.87 -21.13 -24.04
C MET A 1 -10.48 -20.66 -23.62
N PRO A 2 -9.68 -20.03 -24.50
CA PRO A 2 -8.40 -19.45 -24.10
C PRO A 2 -8.63 -18.42 -22.98
N PRO A 3 -7.66 -18.24 -22.06
CA PRO A 3 -7.79 -17.25 -21.00
C PRO A 3 -8.00 -15.86 -21.61
N HIS A 4 -8.93 -15.09 -21.04
CA HIS A 4 -9.21 -13.73 -21.48
C HIS A 4 -7.97 -12.86 -21.26
N THR A 5 -7.65 -12.01 -22.24
CA THR A 5 -6.67 -10.93 -22.07
C THR A 5 -7.11 -10.04 -20.90
N PRO A 6 -6.19 -9.63 -19.99
CA PRO A 6 -6.54 -8.73 -18.91
C PRO A 6 -7.16 -7.43 -19.43
N ILE A 7 -8.29 -7.02 -18.84
CA ILE A 7 -8.95 -5.75 -19.13
C ILE A 7 -8.10 -4.62 -18.51
N PRO A 8 -7.56 -3.67 -19.29
CA PRO A 8 -6.81 -2.56 -18.72
C PRO A 8 -7.77 -1.61 -17.99
N LEU A 9 -7.70 -1.56 -16.66
CA LEU A 9 -8.64 -0.81 -15.82
C LEU A 9 -8.07 0.55 -15.40
N ILE A 10 -6.83 0.56 -14.92
CA ILE A 10 -6.09 1.78 -14.59
C ILE A 10 -4.76 1.71 -15.33
N LYS A 11 -4.43 2.78 -16.05
CA LYS A 11 -3.15 2.99 -16.72
C LYS A 11 -2.47 4.21 -16.15
N VAL A 12 -1.15 4.18 -16.06
CA VAL A 12 -0.34 5.33 -15.63
C VAL A 12 0.66 5.72 -16.71
N ASP A 13 1.05 6.99 -16.69
CA ASP A 13 2.16 7.51 -17.47
C ASP A 13 3.26 7.97 -16.51
N VAL A 14 4.33 7.18 -16.41
CA VAL A 14 5.46 7.45 -15.50
C VAL A 14 6.20 8.75 -15.81
N LYS A 15 5.94 9.38 -16.97
CA LYS A 15 6.49 10.70 -17.35
C LYS A 15 5.67 11.86 -16.82
N LYS A 16 4.47 11.62 -16.30
CA LYS A 16 3.57 12.63 -15.73
C LYS A 16 3.60 12.57 -14.22
N ALA A 17 3.40 13.72 -13.58
CA ALA A 17 3.26 13.74 -12.13
C ALA A 17 2.00 12.97 -11.70
N PRO A 18 1.95 12.42 -10.47
CA PRO A 18 0.78 11.67 -9.98
C PRO A 18 -0.56 12.41 -10.05
N TRP A 19 -0.56 13.75 -9.87
CA TRP A 19 -1.78 14.58 -9.99
C TRP A 19 -2.20 14.88 -11.44
N GLU A 20 -1.32 14.66 -12.40
CA GLU A 20 -1.54 14.86 -13.84
C GLU A 20 -2.01 13.58 -14.56
N GLN A 21 -2.10 12.47 -13.83
CA GLN A 21 -2.60 11.21 -14.36
C GLN A 21 -4.06 11.36 -14.84
N ASN A 22 -4.40 10.62 -15.90
CA ASN A 22 -5.73 10.62 -16.49
C ASN A 22 -6.74 10.04 -15.49
N GLN A 23 -6.48 8.84 -14.99
CA GLN A 23 -7.12 8.28 -13.82
C GLN A 23 -6.53 8.92 -12.57
N LYS A 24 -7.37 9.45 -11.69
CA LYS A 24 -6.90 10.13 -10.49
C LYS A 24 -6.38 9.12 -9.47
N LEU A 25 -5.16 9.35 -8.99
CA LEU A 25 -4.55 8.57 -7.91
C LEU A 25 -4.96 9.17 -6.56
N HIS A 26 -4.72 8.45 -5.47
CA HIS A 26 -4.87 9.00 -4.11
C HIS A 26 -3.70 8.55 -3.22
N ASN A 27 -3.44 9.25 -2.11
CA ASN A 27 -2.34 8.92 -1.19
C ASN A 27 -2.73 8.99 0.30
N ARG A 28 -4.03 8.92 0.56
CA ARG A 28 -4.62 8.85 1.90
C ARG A 28 -5.72 7.79 1.93
N TRP A 29 -5.98 7.24 3.10
CA TRP A 29 -7.15 6.40 3.33
C TRP A 29 -8.30 7.22 3.88
N HIS A 30 -9.43 7.22 3.16
CA HIS A 30 -10.66 7.84 3.61
C HIS A 30 -11.88 7.19 2.90
N PRO A 31 -13.00 6.93 3.60
CA PRO A 31 -14.21 6.35 2.99
C PRO A 31 -14.81 7.20 1.86
N ASP A 32 -14.73 8.53 1.98
CA ASP A 32 -15.34 9.46 1.01
C ASP A 32 -14.54 9.69 -0.28
N ILE A 33 -13.34 9.10 -0.43
CA ILE A 33 -12.61 9.22 -1.70
C ILE A 33 -13.39 8.46 -2.79
N PRO A 34 -13.85 9.13 -3.85
CA PRO A 34 -14.69 8.50 -4.86
C PRO A 34 -13.89 7.46 -5.66
N PRO A 35 -14.51 6.34 -6.05
CA PRO A 35 -13.86 5.36 -6.91
C PRO A 35 -13.58 5.96 -8.29
N VAL A 36 -12.47 5.55 -8.89
CA VAL A 36 -12.01 6.02 -10.21
C VAL A 36 -12.21 4.97 -11.31
N ALA A 37 -12.57 3.76 -10.92
CA ALA A 37 -12.87 2.64 -11.80
C ALA A 37 -13.84 1.68 -11.11
N GLU A 38 -14.46 0.80 -11.90
CA GLU A 38 -15.29 -0.30 -11.41
C GLU A 38 -14.79 -1.61 -12.03
N ALA A 39 -14.62 -2.64 -11.20
CA ALA A 39 -14.31 -3.99 -11.64
C ALA A 39 -15.50 -4.90 -11.33
N LYS A 40 -15.73 -5.89 -12.19
CA LYS A 40 -16.85 -6.84 -12.08
C LYS A 40 -16.35 -8.26 -11.79
N ALA A 41 -17.08 -9.00 -10.95
CA ALA A 41 -16.69 -10.34 -10.56
C ALA A 41 -16.57 -11.25 -11.80
N GLY A 42 -15.50 -12.05 -11.84
CA GLY A 42 -15.15 -12.87 -13.00
C GLY A 42 -14.18 -12.23 -13.98
N ASP A 43 -13.98 -10.91 -13.94
CA ASP A 43 -13.00 -10.23 -14.79
C ASP A 43 -11.56 -10.54 -14.37
N LEU A 44 -10.69 -10.71 -15.35
CA LEU A 44 -9.24 -10.55 -15.20
C LEU A 44 -8.92 -9.12 -15.65
N PHE A 45 -8.39 -8.28 -14.75
CA PHE A 45 -8.11 -6.89 -15.05
C PHE A 45 -6.69 -6.50 -14.65
N ARG A 46 -6.16 -5.45 -15.29
CA ARG A 46 -4.82 -4.92 -15.07
C ARG A 46 -4.89 -3.51 -14.47
N VAL A 47 -4.11 -3.31 -13.42
CA VAL A 47 -3.91 -2.02 -12.74
C VAL A 47 -2.43 -1.70 -12.83
N GLU A 48 -2.09 -0.54 -13.39
CA GLU A 48 -0.73 -0.02 -13.44
C GLU A 48 -0.53 1.00 -12.31
N THR A 49 0.66 1.04 -11.73
CA THR A 49 1.02 1.86 -10.57
C THR A 49 2.33 2.61 -10.84
N ILE A 50 2.45 3.81 -10.30
CA ILE A 50 3.73 4.54 -10.24
C ILE A 50 4.45 4.11 -8.95
N ASP A 51 5.77 4.24 -8.89
CA ASP A 51 6.51 4.10 -7.64
C ASP A 51 5.89 4.98 -6.53
N TRP A 52 6.06 4.57 -5.27
CA TRP A 52 5.37 5.18 -4.15
C TRP A 52 5.68 6.66 -3.92
N THR A 53 6.85 7.13 -4.38
CA THR A 53 7.25 8.54 -4.28
C THR A 53 6.68 9.38 -5.41
N GLY A 54 6.16 8.77 -6.47
CA GLY A 54 5.64 9.45 -7.64
C GLY A 54 6.74 10.02 -8.52
N GLY A 55 7.87 9.31 -8.62
CA GLY A 55 9.03 9.69 -9.41
C GLY A 55 9.90 10.76 -8.76
N GLN A 56 9.93 10.89 -7.43
CA GLN A 56 10.87 11.80 -6.77
C GLN A 56 12.31 11.29 -6.87
N ILE A 57 12.49 9.96 -6.78
CA ILE A 57 13.79 9.30 -6.87
C ILE A 57 14.19 9.07 -8.32
N LYS A 58 15.46 9.28 -8.64
CA LYS A 58 16.02 9.22 -9.99
C LYS A 58 17.08 8.14 -10.13
N ASP A 59 17.17 7.57 -11.33
CA ASP A 59 18.31 6.73 -11.74
C ASP A 59 19.56 7.60 -11.96
N ASP A 60 20.27 7.86 -10.87
CA ASP A 60 21.59 8.47 -10.83
C ASP A 60 22.37 7.96 -9.61
N ASP A 61 23.61 8.43 -9.47
CA ASP A 61 24.54 7.98 -8.42
C ASP A 61 24.57 8.93 -7.20
N SER A 62 23.53 9.75 -7.02
CA SER A 62 23.41 10.72 -5.91
C SER A 62 22.26 10.35 -4.99
N ALA A 63 22.49 10.26 -3.67
CA ALA A 63 21.43 9.99 -2.69
C ALA A 63 20.69 11.25 -2.21
N GLU A 64 20.95 12.42 -2.82
CA GLU A 64 20.34 13.69 -2.41
C GLU A 64 18.81 13.70 -2.59
N ASP A 65 18.29 12.97 -3.57
CA ASP A 65 16.85 12.81 -3.76
C ASP A 65 16.20 11.98 -2.63
N VAL A 66 16.84 10.91 -2.16
CA VAL A 66 16.41 10.14 -0.98
C VAL A 66 16.48 11.00 0.28
N LYS A 67 17.54 11.81 0.43
CA LYS A 67 17.70 12.72 1.57
C LYS A 67 16.58 13.75 1.66
N HIS A 68 16.14 14.27 0.52
CA HIS A 68 15.20 15.39 0.44
C HIS A 68 13.81 15.02 -0.04
N VAL A 69 13.50 13.73 -0.15
CA VAL A 69 12.18 13.23 -0.57
C VAL A 69 11.08 13.78 0.34
N ASP A 70 9.99 14.25 -0.26
CA ASP A 70 8.82 14.74 0.47
C ASP A 70 7.94 13.56 0.90
N LEU A 71 8.20 13.06 2.11
CA LEU A 71 7.43 11.98 2.74
C LEU A 71 5.99 12.38 3.10
N SER A 72 5.54 13.62 2.89
CA SER A 72 4.11 13.96 3.03
C SER A 72 3.27 13.43 1.86
N ARG A 73 3.91 13.12 0.73
CA ARG A 73 3.27 12.73 -0.53
C ARG A 73 3.07 11.22 -0.71
N CYS A 74 3.79 10.40 0.03
CA CYS A 74 3.64 8.95 -0.08
C CYS A 74 2.33 8.43 0.51
N HIS A 75 1.81 7.30 0.03
CA HIS A 75 2.17 6.51 -1.17
C HIS A 75 1.15 6.83 -2.28
N TYR A 76 1.56 6.97 -3.55
CA TYR A 76 0.60 7.16 -4.63
C TYR A 76 -0.06 5.86 -5.06
N LEU A 77 -1.36 5.74 -4.79
CA LEU A 77 -2.15 4.52 -4.99
C LEU A 77 -3.03 4.63 -6.23
N SER A 78 -3.09 3.52 -6.96
CA SER A 78 -4.06 3.29 -8.03
C SER A 78 -5.34 2.71 -7.46
N GLY A 79 -6.42 3.46 -7.65
CA GLY A 79 -7.72 3.22 -7.04
C GLY A 79 -8.32 4.55 -6.52
N PRO A 80 -9.43 4.50 -5.78
CA PRO A 80 -10.14 3.27 -5.40
C PRO A 80 -10.90 2.63 -6.56
N ILE A 81 -10.92 1.30 -6.59
CA ILE A 81 -11.68 0.50 -7.54
C ILE A 81 -12.95 0.00 -6.84
N ARG A 82 -14.11 0.39 -7.37
CA ARG A 82 -15.41 -0.12 -6.93
C ARG A 82 -15.56 -1.57 -7.37
N ILE A 83 -15.87 -2.45 -6.44
CA ILE A 83 -16.00 -3.90 -6.63
C ILE A 83 -17.48 -4.25 -6.68
N VAL A 84 -17.90 -4.89 -7.77
CA VAL A 84 -19.27 -5.38 -7.95
C VAL A 84 -19.33 -6.88 -8.27
N ASP A 85 -20.44 -7.52 -7.98
CA ASP A 85 -20.73 -8.91 -8.36
C ASP A 85 -21.07 -9.05 -9.86
N GLU A 86 -21.40 -10.28 -10.29
CA GLU A 86 -21.76 -10.58 -11.68
C GLU A 86 -23.02 -9.84 -12.19
N ASN A 87 -23.83 -9.29 -11.28
CA ASN A 87 -25.04 -8.53 -11.59
C ASN A 87 -24.84 -7.01 -11.46
N GLY A 88 -23.64 -6.55 -11.09
CA GLY A 88 -23.36 -5.13 -10.84
C GLY A 88 -23.75 -4.67 -9.44
N THR A 89 -24.07 -5.59 -8.52
CA THR A 89 -24.32 -5.25 -7.12
C THR A 89 -22.99 -5.00 -6.42
N PRO A 90 -22.80 -3.83 -5.79
CA PRO A 90 -21.57 -3.55 -5.06
C PRO A 90 -21.39 -4.48 -3.84
N ALA A 91 -20.13 -4.78 -3.55
CA ALA A 91 -19.71 -5.39 -2.28
C ALA A 91 -20.24 -4.58 -1.09
N ARG A 92 -20.60 -5.23 0.02
CA ARG A 92 -21.19 -4.57 1.19
C ARG A 92 -20.28 -4.69 2.40
N PRO A 93 -20.34 -3.71 3.34
CA PRO A 93 -19.67 -3.84 4.63
C PRO A 93 -19.95 -5.20 5.29
N GLY A 94 -18.88 -5.88 5.70
CA GLY A 94 -18.91 -7.25 6.22
C GLY A 94 -18.51 -8.32 5.21
N ASP A 95 -18.68 -8.12 3.91
CA ASP A 95 -18.23 -9.11 2.92
C ASP A 95 -16.72 -9.35 2.97
N LEU A 96 -16.27 -10.47 2.40
CA LEU A 96 -14.86 -10.75 2.15
C LEU A 96 -14.57 -10.67 0.66
N LEU A 97 -13.53 -9.93 0.31
CA LEU A 97 -13.01 -9.82 -1.05
C LEU A 97 -11.79 -10.72 -1.20
N ALA A 98 -11.94 -11.84 -1.91
CA ALA A 98 -10.83 -12.74 -2.21
C ALA A 98 -10.15 -12.31 -3.52
N VAL A 99 -8.99 -11.67 -3.45
CA VAL A 99 -8.20 -11.18 -4.59
C VAL A 99 -7.09 -12.19 -4.92
N GLU A 100 -7.02 -12.61 -6.18
CA GLU A 100 -5.97 -13.46 -6.72
C GLU A 100 -4.97 -12.63 -7.54
N LEU A 101 -3.70 -12.68 -7.15
CA LEU A 101 -2.61 -11.99 -7.83
C LEU A 101 -2.11 -12.86 -9.00
N CYS A 102 -2.76 -12.78 -10.15
CA CYS A 102 -2.49 -13.67 -11.28
C CYS A 102 -1.12 -13.41 -11.93
N ASN A 103 -0.73 -12.15 -12.07
CA ASN A 103 0.57 -11.75 -12.62
C ASN A 103 0.94 -10.33 -12.15
N LEU A 104 2.23 -10.05 -12.09
CA LEU A 104 2.76 -8.76 -11.67
C LEU A 104 4.19 -8.58 -12.18
N GLY A 105 4.60 -7.33 -12.39
CA GLY A 105 5.93 -7.01 -12.91
C GLY A 105 6.16 -5.51 -13.09
N PRO A 106 7.36 -5.11 -13.56
CA PRO A 106 7.66 -3.73 -13.90
C PRO A 106 6.84 -3.27 -15.12
N LEU A 107 6.67 -1.95 -15.26
CA LEU A 107 6.06 -1.40 -16.47
C LEU A 107 7.03 -1.50 -17.66
N PRO A 108 6.52 -1.88 -18.86
CA PRO A 108 7.36 -1.90 -20.05
C PRO A 108 7.97 -0.52 -20.36
N GLY A 109 9.30 -0.47 -20.49
CA GLY A 109 10.05 0.76 -20.69
C GLY A 109 10.42 1.52 -19.40
N ASP A 110 10.11 0.96 -18.22
CA ASP A 110 10.49 1.47 -16.90
C ASP A 110 11.12 0.33 -16.05
N GLU A 111 11.92 -0.55 -16.67
CA GLU A 111 12.51 -1.75 -16.06
C GLU A 111 13.72 -1.45 -15.14
N TRP A 112 13.52 -0.57 -14.17
CA TRP A 112 14.49 -0.24 -13.14
C TRP A 112 13.78 0.02 -11.80
N GLY A 113 14.56 0.07 -10.73
CA GLY A 113 14.07 0.41 -9.41
C GLY A 113 15.18 0.89 -8.50
N TYR A 114 14.83 1.19 -7.26
CA TYR A 114 15.80 1.67 -6.28
C TYR A 114 15.56 1.06 -4.90
N THR A 115 16.63 1.00 -4.12
CA THR A 115 16.60 0.79 -2.68
C THR A 115 17.36 1.94 -2.05
N GLY A 116 16.91 2.45 -0.91
CA GLY A 116 17.64 3.44 -0.15
C GLY A 116 17.58 3.21 1.34
N THR A 117 18.30 4.05 2.07
CA THR A 117 18.05 4.28 3.50
C THR A 117 17.75 5.76 3.64
N PHE A 118 16.70 6.12 4.39
CA PHE A 118 16.45 7.54 4.62
C PHE A 118 17.51 8.16 5.50
N ASP A 119 17.70 9.46 5.32
CA ASP A 119 18.44 10.28 6.28
C ASP A 119 17.75 10.22 7.64
N ARG A 120 18.54 10.23 8.73
CA ARG A 120 18.03 10.23 10.10
C ARG A 120 17.02 11.34 10.33
N ASP A 121 17.26 12.51 9.76
CA ASP A 121 16.47 13.71 10.01
C ASP A 121 15.26 13.81 9.05
N ASN A 122 15.11 12.87 8.11
CA ASN A 122 14.00 12.78 7.16
C ASN A 122 13.53 11.33 6.94
N GLY A 123 12.95 10.73 7.99
CA GLY A 123 12.32 9.40 7.94
C GLY A 123 13.02 8.37 8.83
N GLY A 124 14.34 8.24 8.70
CA GLY A 124 15.12 7.21 9.40
C GLY A 124 14.76 5.77 8.96
N GLY A 125 14.80 4.82 9.88
CA GLY A 125 14.67 3.40 9.58
C GLY A 125 15.24 2.53 10.71
N PHE A 126 15.31 1.23 10.46
CA PHE A 126 15.66 0.23 11.49
C PHE A 126 17.11 0.35 11.98
N LEU A 127 18.06 0.59 11.07
CA LEU A 127 19.51 0.67 11.37
C LEU A 127 20.08 2.10 11.33
N THR A 128 19.23 3.12 11.43
CA THR A 128 19.65 4.53 11.27
C THR A 128 20.70 4.98 12.28
N ASP A 129 20.77 4.37 13.47
CA ASP A 129 21.81 4.70 14.45
C ASP A 129 23.22 4.26 13.99
N HIS A 130 23.29 3.29 13.06
CA HIS A 130 24.51 2.83 12.41
C HIS A 130 24.74 3.51 11.05
N PHE A 131 23.66 3.80 10.32
CA PHE A 131 23.68 4.42 8.99
C PHE A 131 22.78 5.67 8.98
N PRO A 132 23.24 6.80 9.53
CA PRO A 132 22.40 7.99 9.72
C PRO A 132 22.22 8.82 8.45
N GLU A 133 23.06 8.64 7.45
CA GLU A 133 23.01 9.40 6.19
C GLU A 133 22.15 8.67 5.15
N ALA A 134 21.49 9.44 4.28
CA ALA A 134 20.74 8.87 3.18
C ALA A 134 21.66 8.07 2.23
N THR A 135 21.19 6.91 1.79
CA THR A 135 21.88 6.09 0.77
C THR A 135 20.92 5.68 -0.33
N LYS A 136 21.46 5.34 -1.51
CA LYS A 136 20.69 4.88 -2.67
C LYS A 136 21.47 3.83 -3.45
N ALA A 137 20.76 2.79 -3.88
CA ALA A 137 21.23 1.78 -4.81
C ALA A 137 20.18 1.57 -5.91
N ILE A 138 20.56 1.81 -7.15
CA ILE A 138 19.73 1.55 -8.33
C ILE A 138 19.86 0.09 -8.80
N TRP A 139 18.74 -0.47 -9.22
CA TRP A 139 18.58 -1.83 -9.75
C TRP A 139 18.02 -1.80 -11.16
N TYR A 140 18.51 -2.70 -12.01
CA TYR A 140 17.99 -2.91 -13.36
C TYR A 140 17.39 -4.31 -13.48
N PHE A 141 16.28 -4.41 -14.21
CA PHE A 141 15.55 -5.67 -14.37
C PHE A 141 15.83 -6.29 -15.75
N ASP A 142 16.28 -7.54 -15.73
CA ASP A 142 16.51 -8.38 -16.90
C ASP A 142 15.61 -9.62 -16.80
N GLY A 143 14.43 -9.51 -17.41
CA GLY A 143 13.37 -10.51 -17.30
C GLY A 143 12.93 -10.69 -15.84
N ILE A 144 13.21 -11.86 -15.26
CA ILE A 144 12.87 -12.15 -13.87
C ILE A 144 13.99 -11.78 -12.88
N TYR A 145 15.13 -11.27 -13.36
CA TYR A 145 16.31 -11.02 -12.53
C TYR A 145 16.54 -9.54 -12.29
N ALA A 146 17.09 -9.19 -11.13
CA ALA A 146 17.61 -7.86 -10.82
C ALA A 146 19.12 -7.90 -10.59
N SER A 147 19.79 -6.79 -10.91
CA SER A 147 21.19 -6.53 -10.55
C SER A 147 21.41 -5.04 -10.32
N SER A 148 22.41 -4.68 -9.51
CA SER A 148 22.73 -3.29 -9.20
C SER A 148 24.17 -2.96 -9.57
N ARG A 149 24.40 -1.78 -10.16
CA ARG A 149 25.75 -1.25 -10.38
C ARG A 149 26.48 -0.91 -9.08
N HIS A 150 25.73 -0.65 -8.01
CA HIS A 150 26.25 -0.29 -6.69
C HIS A 150 26.58 -1.52 -5.83
N ILE A 151 26.11 -2.71 -6.22
CA ILE A 151 26.33 -3.96 -5.50
C ILE A 151 26.88 -5.02 -6.46
N PRO A 152 28.19 -4.94 -6.81
CA PRO A 152 28.80 -5.81 -7.80
C PRO A 152 28.72 -7.30 -7.42
N GLY A 153 28.52 -8.16 -8.43
CA GLY A 153 28.47 -9.61 -8.23
C GLY A 153 27.13 -10.15 -7.72
N VAL A 154 26.13 -9.29 -7.48
CA VAL A 154 24.79 -9.69 -7.05
C VAL A 154 23.82 -9.69 -8.24
N ARG A 155 23.21 -10.85 -8.48
CA ARG A 155 22.09 -11.03 -9.41
C ARG A 155 21.16 -12.12 -8.89
N PHE A 156 19.87 -11.84 -8.79
CA PHE A 156 18.90 -12.79 -8.24
C PHE A 156 17.53 -12.63 -8.90
N ALA A 157 16.71 -13.67 -8.82
CA ALA A 157 15.34 -13.64 -9.32
C ALA A 157 14.44 -12.87 -8.35
N GLY A 158 13.62 -11.94 -8.87
CA GLY A 158 12.72 -11.13 -8.07
C GLY A 158 11.59 -11.93 -7.44
N LEU A 159 11.29 -11.65 -6.18
CA LEU A 159 10.04 -12.03 -5.54
C LEU A 159 9.11 -10.83 -5.60
N ILE A 160 8.52 -10.61 -6.77
CA ILE A 160 7.75 -9.40 -7.07
C ILE A 160 6.45 -9.41 -6.25
N HIS A 161 6.08 -8.30 -5.63
CA HIS A 161 4.85 -8.16 -4.84
C HIS A 161 4.44 -6.68 -4.71
N PRO A 162 3.18 -6.37 -4.40
CA PRO A 162 2.82 -5.07 -3.84
C PRO A 162 3.23 -5.00 -2.37
N GLY A 163 3.92 -3.94 -1.96
CA GLY A 163 4.04 -3.54 -0.55
C GLY A 163 2.69 -3.10 0.02
N LEU A 164 1.90 -2.42 -0.82
CA LEU A 164 0.62 -1.83 -0.45
C LEU A 164 -0.57 -2.30 -1.28
N ILE A 165 -1.51 -2.97 -0.64
CA ILE A 165 -2.84 -3.29 -1.20
C ILE A 165 -3.89 -3.41 -0.10
N GLY A 166 -5.07 -2.81 -0.28
CA GLY A 166 -6.14 -2.85 0.72
C GLY A 166 -7.44 -2.19 0.30
N THR A 167 -8.47 -2.37 1.11
CA THR A 167 -9.82 -1.79 0.93
C THR A 167 -9.94 -0.46 1.69
N ALA A 168 -10.89 0.39 1.31
CA ALA A 168 -11.13 1.63 2.05
C ALA A 168 -11.72 1.33 3.45
N PRO A 169 -11.31 2.07 4.50
CA PRO A 169 -11.90 1.94 5.83
C PRO A 169 -13.30 2.53 5.89
N SER A 170 -14.10 2.12 6.88
CA SER A 170 -15.30 2.87 7.28
C SER A 170 -14.92 4.13 8.05
N HIS A 171 -15.86 5.07 8.22
CA HIS A 171 -15.64 6.24 9.10
C HIS A 171 -15.28 5.84 10.54
N GLU A 172 -15.91 4.80 11.07
CA GLU A 172 -15.63 4.29 12.42
C GLU A 172 -14.21 3.75 12.52
N LEU A 173 -13.78 2.92 11.56
CA LEU A 173 -12.44 2.36 11.54
C LEU A 173 -11.38 3.46 11.36
N LEU A 174 -11.61 4.42 10.46
CA LEU A 174 -10.74 5.58 10.29
C LEU A 174 -10.60 6.38 11.59
N LYS A 175 -11.72 6.59 12.31
CA LYS A 175 -11.68 7.26 13.61
C LYS A 175 -10.84 6.49 14.63
N ILE A 176 -11.00 5.16 14.71
CA ILE A 176 -10.19 4.29 15.59
C ILE A 176 -8.69 4.44 15.27
N TRP A 177 -8.31 4.45 13.99
CA TRP A 177 -6.92 4.63 13.56
C TRP A 177 -6.37 5.98 14.02
N ASN A 178 -7.09 7.06 13.71
CA ASN A 178 -6.67 8.41 14.03
C ASN A 178 -6.56 8.63 15.55
N ASP A 179 -7.49 8.09 16.34
CA ASP A 179 -7.49 8.24 17.80
C ASP A 179 -6.30 7.50 18.43
N ARG A 180 -6.05 6.23 18.05
CA ARG A 180 -4.95 5.45 18.65
C ARG A 180 -3.57 5.95 18.24
N GLU A 181 -3.41 6.39 17.00
CA GLU A 181 -2.14 6.95 16.50
C GLU A 181 -1.87 8.33 17.12
N ARG A 182 -2.91 9.15 17.31
CA ARG A 182 -2.81 10.40 18.06
C ARG A 182 -2.43 10.16 19.51
N ALA A 183 -3.07 9.21 20.19
CA ALA A 183 -2.73 8.85 21.55
C ALA A 183 -1.27 8.38 21.68
N LEU A 184 -0.74 7.64 20.70
CA LEU A 184 0.67 7.25 20.66
C LEU A 184 1.61 8.45 20.53
N VAL A 185 1.31 9.39 19.62
CA VAL A 185 2.11 10.61 19.42
C VAL A 185 2.06 11.54 20.64
N GLU A 186 0.88 11.75 21.22
CA GLU A 186 0.66 12.61 22.38
C GLU A 186 1.20 11.98 23.68
N GLY A 187 1.16 10.65 23.80
CA GLY A 187 1.71 9.90 24.94
C GLY A 187 3.25 9.89 24.97
N GLY A 188 3.89 10.13 23.82
CA GLY A 188 5.33 10.25 23.69
C GLY A 188 6.14 9.04 24.19
N GLU A 189 7.40 9.28 24.53
CA GLU A 189 8.37 8.23 24.91
C GLU A 189 8.08 7.57 26.27
N GLY A 190 7.20 8.15 27.10
CA GLY A 190 6.80 7.57 28.39
C GLY A 190 5.92 6.33 28.26
N SER A 191 5.43 6.01 27.06
CA SER A 191 4.38 4.99 26.85
C SER A 191 4.86 3.60 26.44
N THR A 192 6.10 3.41 25.98
CA THR A 192 6.84 2.12 25.89
C THR A 192 8.11 2.34 25.07
N THR A 193 9.29 2.25 25.67
CA THR A 193 10.54 2.17 24.92
C THR A 193 10.92 0.70 24.75
N LEU A 194 10.51 0.08 23.64
CA LEU A 194 11.21 -1.13 23.21
C LEU A 194 12.54 -0.68 22.59
N GLY A 195 13.62 -0.79 23.37
CA GLY A 195 14.98 -0.58 22.87
C GLY A 195 15.53 0.85 22.98
N GLY A 196 15.32 1.52 24.13
CA GLY A 196 16.07 2.71 24.58
C GLY A 196 16.73 3.53 23.46
N VAL A 197 15.91 4.24 22.69
CA VAL A 197 16.37 4.97 21.50
C VAL A 197 17.15 6.23 21.92
N LEU A 198 18.30 6.48 21.29
CA LEU A 198 19.17 7.63 21.56
C LEU A 198 18.63 8.96 21.00
N HIS A 199 17.57 8.94 20.16
CA HIS A 199 17.00 10.10 19.46
C HIS A 199 15.48 9.99 19.24
N THR A 200 14.76 11.12 19.36
CA THR A 200 13.31 11.20 19.17
C THR A 200 12.92 11.21 17.69
N ARG A 201 12.00 10.32 17.27
CA ARG A 201 11.35 10.32 15.95
C ARG A 201 9.83 10.29 16.12
N PRO A 202 9.04 10.77 15.14
CA PRO A 202 7.59 10.61 15.22
C PRO A 202 7.22 9.12 15.32
N LEU A 203 6.47 8.75 16.36
CA LEU A 203 6.03 7.37 16.57
C LEU A 203 4.93 6.95 15.57
N ALA A 204 4.17 7.93 15.07
CA ALA A 204 3.21 7.80 13.98
C ALA A 204 3.09 9.12 13.22
N LEU A 205 2.62 9.07 11.98
CA LEU A 205 2.30 10.27 11.19
C LEU A 205 0.79 10.46 11.12
N LEU A 206 0.30 11.49 11.82
CA LEU A 206 -1.11 11.86 11.86
C LEU A 206 -1.62 12.36 10.49
N PRO A 207 -2.95 12.48 10.30
CA PRO A 207 -3.51 13.12 9.11
C PRO A 207 -2.84 14.47 8.82
N GLU A 208 -2.44 14.65 7.56
CA GLU A 208 -1.68 15.82 7.08
C GLU A 208 -2.24 16.23 5.70
N PRO A 209 -2.93 17.38 5.62
CA PRO A 209 -3.41 17.95 4.37
C PRO A 209 -2.30 18.27 3.37
N LYS A 210 -1.11 18.65 3.84
CA LYS A 210 0.04 18.91 2.97
C LYS A 210 0.37 17.65 2.17
N GLY A 211 0.45 17.83 0.85
CA GLY A 211 0.75 16.73 -0.07
C GLY A 211 -0.39 15.73 -0.26
N ALA A 212 -1.57 15.94 0.34
CA ALA A 212 -2.71 15.04 0.17
C ALA A 212 -3.24 15.08 -1.27
N LEU A 213 -3.44 13.89 -1.84
CA LEU A 213 -4.09 13.64 -3.11
C LEU A 213 -5.28 12.73 -2.83
N LEU A 214 -6.49 13.20 -3.10
CA LEU A 214 -7.75 12.58 -2.69
C LEU A 214 -8.59 12.11 -3.89
N GLY A 215 -7.93 11.52 -4.90
CA GLY A 215 -8.61 11.00 -6.08
C GLY A 215 -9.29 12.12 -6.89
N GLY A 216 -10.57 11.89 -7.23
CA GLY A 216 -11.38 12.83 -8.01
C GLY A 216 -11.97 14.01 -7.23
N MET A 217 -11.69 14.13 -5.93
CA MET A 217 -12.23 15.23 -5.12
C MET A 217 -11.69 16.60 -5.58
N GLN A 218 -12.58 17.58 -5.71
CA GLN A 218 -12.21 18.94 -6.11
C GLN A 218 -11.45 19.65 -4.98
N THR A 219 -10.23 20.12 -5.27
CA THR A 219 -9.40 20.89 -4.33
C THR A 219 -10.07 22.21 -3.94
N ASP A 220 -9.62 22.78 -2.81
CA ASP A 220 -10.08 24.10 -2.32
C ASP A 220 -11.59 24.17 -1.99
N THR A 221 -12.22 23.01 -1.80
CA THR A 221 -13.61 22.89 -1.32
C THR A 221 -13.65 22.57 0.18
N PRO A 222 -14.75 22.92 0.89
CA PRO A 222 -14.92 22.52 2.29
C PRO A 222 -14.84 21.01 2.50
N ASP A 223 -15.38 20.23 1.57
CA ASP A 223 -15.35 18.77 1.63
C ASP A 223 -13.93 18.23 1.48
N TRP A 224 -13.15 18.76 0.53
CA TRP A 224 -11.74 18.39 0.39
C TRP A 224 -10.93 18.77 1.63
N ALA A 225 -11.15 19.96 2.19
CA ALA A 225 -10.43 20.41 3.38
C ALA A 225 -10.72 19.54 4.60
N ARG A 226 -11.99 19.13 4.79
CA ARG A 226 -12.38 18.16 5.83
C ARG A 226 -11.66 16.83 5.63
N VAL A 227 -11.82 16.22 4.45
CA VAL A 227 -11.25 14.90 4.15
C VAL A 227 -9.73 14.93 4.27
N ALA A 228 -9.05 15.95 3.73
CA ALA A 228 -7.59 16.09 3.84
C ALA A 228 -7.11 16.22 5.29
N GLY A 229 -7.93 16.82 6.17
CA GLY A 229 -7.64 16.99 7.60
C GLY A 229 -7.86 15.75 8.46
N GLU A 230 -8.59 14.74 7.98
CA GLU A 230 -8.88 13.51 8.74
C GLU A 230 -8.42 12.22 8.06
N ALA A 231 -8.09 12.25 6.77
CA ALA A 231 -7.68 11.07 6.01
C ALA A 231 -6.33 10.54 6.50
N ALA A 232 -6.28 9.26 6.83
CA ALA A 232 -5.11 8.64 7.42
C ALA A 232 -3.96 8.53 6.41
N ARG A 233 -2.73 8.62 6.91
CA ARG A 233 -1.52 8.32 6.13
C ARG A 233 -1.51 6.84 5.74
N THR A 234 -0.99 6.55 4.55
CA THR A 234 -0.89 5.20 3.98
C THR A 234 0.32 4.40 4.48
N ILE A 235 1.14 4.97 5.38
CA ILE A 235 2.42 4.40 5.82
C ILE A 235 2.31 3.08 6.59
N PRO A 236 1.46 2.94 7.62
CA PRO A 236 1.36 1.66 8.31
C PRO A 236 0.30 0.76 7.66
N GLY A 237 0.60 -0.54 7.61
CA GLY A 237 -0.40 -1.59 7.44
C GLY A 237 -1.38 -1.61 8.61
N ARG A 238 -2.66 -1.85 8.31
CA ARG A 238 -3.77 -1.84 9.27
C ARG A 238 -4.75 -2.98 8.98
N GLU A 239 -5.89 -2.95 9.64
CA GLU A 239 -6.94 -3.98 9.55
C GLU A 239 -7.52 -4.14 8.13
N ASN A 240 -7.32 -3.16 7.24
CA ASN A 240 -7.74 -3.20 5.84
C ASN A 240 -6.69 -3.80 4.89
N GLY A 241 -5.56 -4.28 5.43
CA GLY A 241 -4.34 -4.50 4.65
C GLY A 241 -3.54 -3.20 4.60
N GLY A 242 -3.46 -2.58 3.44
CA GLY A 242 -2.62 -1.39 3.25
C GLY A 242 -1.15 -1.79 3.17
N ASN A 243 -0.27 -1.03 3.82
CA ASN A 243 1.18 -1.15 3.68
C ASN A 243 1.74 -2.26 4.58
N CYS A 244 1.56 -3.50 4.15
CA CYS A 244 1.95 -4.65 4.95
C CYS A 244 3.38 -5.11 4.67
N ASP A 245 3.92 -4.81 3.48
CA ASP A 245 5.30 -5.14 3.07
C ASP A 245 5.63 -6.63 3.26
N ILE A 246 4.66 -7.48 2.91
CA ILE A 246 4.79 -8.93 3.00
C ILE A 246 5.29 -9.45 1.65
N LYS A 247 6.59 -9.72 1.54
CA LYS A 247 7.20 -10.23 0.30
C LYS A 247 6.55 -11.51 -0.24
N ASN A 248 5.95 -12.30 0.64
CA ASN A 248 5.25 -13.54 0.27
C ASN A 248 3.86 -13.31 -0.33
N LEU A 249 3.31 -12.08 -0.31
CA LEU A 249 2.10 -11.69 -1.03
C LEU A 249 2.40 -11.48 -2.52
N SER A 250 2.87 -12.53 -3.17
CA SER A 250 3.42 -12.48 -4.53
C SER A 250 2.51 -13.15 -5.56
N ARG A 251 2.98 -13.27 -6.80
CA ARG A 251 2.28 -13.91 -7.90
C ARG A 251 1.80 -15.31 -7.52
N GLY A 252 0.52 -15.57 -7.78
CA GLY A 252 -0.17 -16.82 -7.44
C GLY A 252 -0.85 -16.80 -6.06
N CYS A 253 -0.63 -15.77 -5.23
CA CYS A 253 -1.29 -15.66 -3.95
C CYS A 253 -2.77 -15.29 -4.10
N LYS A 254 -3.56 -15.74 -3.12
CA LYS A 254 -4.95 -15.34 -2.92
C LYS A 254 -5.08 -14.72 -1.54
N VAL A 255 -5.41 -13.44 -1.49
CA VAL A 255 -5.57 -12.65 -0.26
C VAL A 255 -7.04 -12.33 -0.03
N TYR A 256 -7.45 -12.27 1.23
CA TYR A 256 -8.83 -12.04 1.63
C TYR A 256 -8.90 -10.72 2.39
N PHE A 257 -9.52 -9.70 1.80
CA PHE A 257 -9.70 -8.40 2.43
C PHE A 257 -11.11 -8.25 3.03
N PRO A 258 -11.22 -7.70 4.25
CA PRO A 258 -12.50 -7.27 4.78
C PRO A 258 -13.05 -6.06 3.99
N VAL A 259 -14.37 -6.05 3.77
CA VAL A 259 -15.08 -4.92 3.15
C VAL A 259 -15.67 -4.04 4.25
N PHE A 260 -15.31 -2.76 4.27
CA PHE A 260 -15.81 -1.79 5.28
C PHE A 260 -16.76 -0.73 4.71
N VAL A 261 -16.78 -0.55 3.39
CA VAL A 261 -17.63 0.41 2.68
C VAL A 261 -18.29 -0.26 1.48
N GLU A 262 -19.40 0.31 0.99
CA GLU A 262 -20.02 -0.17 -0.25
C GLU A 262 -19.00 -0.11 -1.40
N GLY A 263 -18.91 -1.20 -2.16
CA GLY A 263 -17.98 -1.36 -3.26
C GLY A 263 -16.55 -1.71 -2.86
N ALA A 264 -16.26 -1.89 -1.56
CA ALA A 264 -14.92 -2.16 -1.00
C ALA A 264 -13.84 -1.09 -1.24
N ASN A 265 -13.86 -0.42 -2.39
CA ASN A 265 -12.94 0.63 -2.79
C ASN A 265 -11.48 0.17 -2.63
N LEU A 266 -11.12 -0.85 -3.42
CA LEU A 266 -9.81 -1.50 -3.41
C LEU A 266 -8.76 -0.59 -4.07
N SER A 267 -7.63 -0.40 -3.39
CA SER A 267 -6.48 0.36 -3.91
C SER A 267 -5.17 -0.39 -3.70
N MET A 268 -4.19 -0.10 -4.56
CA MET A 268 -2.88 -0.74 -4.54
C MET A 268 -1.82 0.20 -5.12
N GLY A 269 -0.57 -0.04 -4.75
CA GLY A 269 0.59 0.74 -5.18
C GLY A 269 1.85 0.08 -4.68
N ASP A 270 2.94 0.86 -4.62
CA ASP A 270 4.13 0.47 -3.88
C ASP A 270 4.70 -0.88 -4.34
N MET A 271 5.00 -0.96 -5.64
CA MET A 271 5.39 -2.22 -6.24
C MET A 271 6.86 -2.51 -5.96
N HIS A 272 7.11 -3.71 -5.46
CA HIS A 272 8.43 -4.18 -5.09
C HIS A 272 8.89 -5.26 -6.06
N PHE A 273 10.05 -5.08 -6.69
CA PHE A 273 10.65 -6.16 -7.48
C PHE A 273 11.14 -7.30 -6.57
N SER A 274 11.65 -6.96 -5.38
CA SER A 274 12.02 -7.91 -4.33
C SER A 274 12.24 -7.19 -3.01
N GLN A 275 12.09 -7.90 -1.89
CA GLN A 275 12.28 -7.34 -0.54
C GLN A 275 12.84 -8.42 0.41
N GLY A 276 13.58 -7.98 1.45
CA GLY A 276 13.92 -8.81 2.62
C GLY A 276 12.82 -8.78 3.68
N ASP A 277 12.79 -9.74 4.60
CA ASP A 277 11.80 -9.69 5.70
C ASP A 277 12.05 -8.50 6.62
N GLY A 278 10.97 -7.80 6.97
CA GLY A 278 10.99 -6.63 7.85
C GLY A 278 11.44 -5.33 7.21
N GLU A 279 11.81 -5.33 5.92
CA GLU A 279 12.14 -4.11 5.17
C GLU A 279 13.02 -3.12 5.95
N VAL A 280 14.14 -3.62 6.46
CA VAL A 280 14.94 -2.89 7.47
C VAL A 280 15.47 -1.54 6.97
N SER A 281 15.54 -1.32 5.65
CA SER A 281 16.02 -0.09 5.04
C SER A 281 14.98 1.04 5.02
N PHE A 282 13.69 0.72 5.22
CA PHE A 282 12.53 1.60 5.21
C PHE A 282 12.24 2.34 3.89
N CYS A 283 13.23 3.00 3.27
CA CYS A 283 13.18 3.39 1.85
C CYS A 283 13.45 2.14 1.00
N GLY A 284 12.62 1.13 1.21
CA GLY A 284 13.00 -0.27 1.11
C GLY A 284 12.31 -1.01 -0.01
N ALA A 285 12.35 -2.33 0.06
CA ALA A 285 12.37 -3.17 -1.13
C ALA A 285 13.29 -2.67 -2.28
N ILE A 286 13.10 -3.25 -3.46
CA ILE A 286 13.49 -2.65 -4.73
C ILE A 286 12.22 -2.02 -5.30
N GLU A 287 12.06 -0.73 -5.04
CA GLU A 287 10.93 0.09 -5.41
C GLU A 287 10.84 0.26 -6.92
N MET A 288 9.63 0.17 -7.48
CA MET A 288 9.41 0.37 -8.90
C MET A 288 7.99 0.85 -9.22
N SER A 289 7.83 1.47 -10.38
CA SER A 289 6.54 1.48 -11.05
C SER A 289 6.21 0.07 -11.56
N GLY A 290 4.95 -0.35 -11.55
CA GLY A 290 4.62 -1.72 -11.88
C GLY A 290 3.19 -1.92 -12.36
N PHE A 291 2.84 -3.18 -12.57
CA PHE A 291 1.47 -3.59 -12.84
C PHE A 291 1.08 -4.79 -12.00
N LEU A 292 -0.22 -4.92 -11.76
CA LEU A 292 -0.87 -6.10 -11.22
C LEU A 292 -1.99 -6.54 -12.15
N GLU A 293 -2.04 -7.84 -12.43
CA GLU A 293 -3.14 -8.52 -13.11
C GLU A 293 -3.89 -9.36 -12.09
N LEU A 294 -5.16 -9.04 -11.90
CA LEU A 294 -5.95 -9.47 -10.76
C LEU A 294 -7.25 -10.13 -11.20
N LYS A 295 -7.66 -11.14 -10.43
CA LYS A 295 -9.04 -11.63 -10.39
C LYS A 295 -9.57 -11.49 -8.97
N TYR A 296 -10.87 -11.46 -8.80
CA TYR A 296 -11.45 -11.59 -7.47
C TYR A 296 -12.72 -12.42 -7.44
N VAL A 297 -13.05 -12.88 -6.24
CA VAL A 297 -14.34 -13.47 -5.89
C VAL A 297 -14.90 -12.69 -4.69
N LEU A 298 -16.14 -12.24 -4.79
CA LEU A 298 -16.86 -11.63 -3.68
C LEU A 298 -17.52 -12.74 -2.85
N ILE A 299 -17.11 -12.85 -1.58
CA ILE A 299 -17.64 -13.84 -0.64
C ILE A 299 -18.61 -13.12 0.30
N LEU A 300 -19.89 -13.34 0.08
CA LEU A 300 -20.96 -12.78 0.90
C LEU A 300 -20.98 -13.45 2.28
N ILE A 301 -21.12 -12.68 3.37
CA ILE A 301 -21.11 -13.25 4.74
C ILE A 301 -22.20 -14.32 4.95
N CYS A 302 -23.35 -14.20 4.28
CA CYS A 302 -24.38 -15.25 4.32
C CYS A 302 -23.85 -16.62 3.84
N ALA A 303 -22.86 -16.65 2.94
CA ALA A 303 -22.19 -17.86 2.49
C ALA A 303 -20.97 -18.24 3.36
N ALA A 304 -20.24 -17.26 3.92
CA ALA A 304 -19.08 -17.51 4.79
C ALA A 304 -19.45 -18.20 6.11
N MET A 305 -20.62 -17.89 6.70
CA MET A 305 -21.11 -18.63 7.87
C MET A 305 -21.43 -20.11 7.58
N LEU A 306 -21.80 -20.45 6.33
CA LEU A 306 -21.98 -21.84 5.89
C LEU A 306 -20.64 -22.55 5.66
N ALA A 307 -19.62 -21.85 5.15
CA ALA A 307 -18.28 -22.40 4.93
C ALA A 307 -17.45 -22.55 6.22
N CYS A 308 -17.68 -21.69 7.23
CA CYS A 308 -17.02 -21.80 8.54
C CYS A 308 -17.41 -23.09 9.29
N LYS A 309 -18.55 -23.70 8.96
CA LYS A 309 -18.89 -25.06 9.41
C LYS A 309 -18.05 -26.17 8.76
N ALA A 310 -17.27 -25.86 7.72
CA ALA A 310 -16.49 -26.82 6.94
C ALA A 310 -14.96 -26.74 7.15
N GLY A 311 -14.47 -25.96 8.12
CA GLY A 311 -13.12 -26.13 8.68
C GLY A 311 -11.95 -25.56 7.85
N CYS A 312 -12.00 -24.28 7.47
CA CYS A 312 -10.83 -23.57 6.92
C CYS A 312 -10.31 -22.55 7.94
N GLY A 313 -9.03 -22.66 8.34
CA GLY A 313 -8.41 -21.83 9.35
C GLY A 313 -8.28 -20.36 8.93
N ILE A 314 -8.69 -19.47 9.83
CA ILE A 314 -8.53 -18.01 9.73
C ILE A 314 -7.24 -17.64 10.48
N LEU A 315 -6.34 -16.89 9.82
CA LEU A 315 -5.22 -16.23 10.49
C LEU A 315 -5.66 -14.82 10.86
N SER A 316 -5.61 -14.53 12.15
CA SER A 316 -5.88 -13.21 12.70
C SER A 316 -4.87 -12.90 13.80
N SER A 317 -4.26 -11.73 13.75
CA SER A 317 -3.81 -11.03 14.95
C SER A 317 -5.03 -10.36 15.58
N PHE A 318 -5.90 -11.14 16.22
CA PHE A 318 -6.88 -10.59 17.15
C PHE A 318 -6.24 -10.61 18.53
N ASP A 319 -5.97 -9.44 19.08
CA ASP A 319 -5.81 -9.29 20.52
C ASP A 319 -7.20 -9.47 21.13
N THR A 320 -7.46 -10.65 21.68
CA THR A 320 -8.67 -10.88 22.48
C THR A 320 -8.52 -10.11 23.81
N PRO A 321 -9.49 -9.27 24.21
CA PRO A 321 -9.50 -8.74 25.56
C PRO A 321 -9.65 -9.92 26.52
N ARG A 322 -8.73 -10.05 27.48
CA ARG A 322 -8.90 -10.94 28.63
C ARG A 322 -10.17 -10.52 29.37
N THR A 323 -11.21 -11.33 29.29
CA THR A 323 -12.30 -11.28 30.26
C THR A 323 -11.89 -12.12 31.46
N ASP A 324 -11.59 -11.45 32.57
CA ASP A 324 -11.45 -12.08 33.88
C ASP A 324 -12.78 -12.77 34.24
N PHE A 325 -12.71 -14.06 34.55
CA PHE A 325 -13.79 -14.76 35.23
C PHE A 325 -13.55 -14.65 36.75
N PRO A 326 -14.53 -14.20 37.55
CA PRO A 326 -14.48 -14.39 38.99
C PRO A 326 -14.79 -15.85 39.35
N GLU A 327 -14.22 -16.28 40.49
CA GLU A 327 -14.19 -17.64 41.07
C GLU A 327 -15.50 -18.45 41.03
#